data_AF-A0A349PX73-F1
#
_entry.id   AF-A0A349PX73-F1
#
_cell.length_a   1.000
_cell.length_b   1.000
_cell.length_c   1.000
_cell.angle_alpha   90.00
_cell.angle_beta   90.00
_cell.angle_gamma   90.00
#
_symmetry.space_group_name_H-M   'P 1'
#
loop_
_entity.id
_entity.type
_entity.pdbx_description
1 polymer ?
#
loop_
_entity_poly.entity_id
_entity_poly.type
_entity_poly.pdbx_seq_one_letter_code
_entity_poly.pdbx_strand_id
1 'polypeptide(L)'
;MKWLELHLDTQPAGIEPATELLSEYGIDSLMIDEEGDFKDFLENNHQYWDYVDDELMEQMHGKSRITFYLEDSAEGYNTLAQFRIGLSAFKKQHPEYAPLILSMENVEDADWENNWK
;
A
#
# COMPACT_ATOMS: atom_id res chain seq x y z
N MET A 1 8.69 18.73 10.25
CA MET A 1 7.87 18.54 9.04
C MET A 1 6.91 17.41 9.32
N LYS A 2 5.65 17.53 8.88
CA LYS A 2 4.64 16.47 9.00
C LYS A 2 4.50 15.79 7.64
N TRP A 3 4.25 14.49 7.65
CA TRP A 3 4.17 13.65 6.46
C TRP A 3 2.84 12.88 6.49
N LEU A 4 2.26 12.70 5.31
CA LEU A 4 1.12 11.84 5.06
C LEU A 4 1.67 10.48 4.64
N GLU A 5 1.34 9.43 5.39
CA GLU A 5 1.63 8.06 4.98
C GLU A 5 0.47 7.53 4.13
N LEU A 6 0.79 7.04 2.94
CA LEU A 6 -0.17 6.59 1.95
C LEU A 6 0.15 5.15 1.55
N HIS A 7 -0.90 4.36 1.39
CA HIS A 7 -0.81 2.97 0.98
C HIS A 7 -1.65 2.75 -0.28
N LEU A 8 -1.04 2.17 -1.31
CA LEU A 8 -1.71 1.72 -2.51
C LEU A 8 -1.73 0.20 -2.53
N ASP A 9 -2.91 -0.37 -2.29
CA ASP A 9 -3.15 -1.79 -2.39
C ASP A 9 -3.40 -2.18 -3.83
N THR A 10 -2.66 -3.18 -4.30
CA THR A 10 -2.71 -3.74 -5.65
C THR A 10 -2.47 -5.25 -5.57
N GLN A 11 -2.44 -5.91 -6.71
CA GLN A 11 -1.94 -7.29 -6.81
C GLN A 11 -0.47 -7.26 -7.31
N PRO A 12 0.28 -8.36 -7.21
CA PRO A 12 1.69 -8.40 -7.64
C PRO A 12 1.93 -7.85 -9.06
N ALA A 13 1.10 -8.25 -10.03
CA ALA A 13 1.22 -7.80 -11.42
C ALA A 13 0.95 -6.28 -11.61
N GLY A 14 0.31 -5.65 -10.64
CA GLY A 14 0.00 -4.22 -10.65
C GLY A 14 1.03 -3.36 -9.91
N ILE A 15 2.09 -3.93 -9.33
CA ILE A 15 3.14 -3.16 -8.65
C ILE A 15 3.87 -2.26 -9.67
N GLU A 16 4.51 -2.87 -10.67
CA GLU A 16 5.33 -2.12 -11.65
C GLU A 16 4.54 -1.03 -12.39
N PRO A 17 3.34 -1.29 -12.92
CA PRO A 17 2.55 -0.24 -13.57
C PRO A 17 2.11 0.88 -12.59
N ALA A 18 1.90 0.54 -11.32
CA ALA A 18 1.53 1.53 -10.31
C ALA A 18 2.72 2.38 -9.85
N THR A 19 3.92 1.81 -9.77
CA THR A 19 5.15 2.57 -9.47
C THR A 19 5.49 3.53 -10.61
N GLU A 20 5.33 3.10 -11.87
CA GLU A 20 5.44 3.98 -13.04
C GLU A 20 4.45 5.15 -12.96
N LEU A 21 3.17 4.87 -12.66
CA LEU A 21 2.16 5.91 -12.47
C LEU A 21 2.54 6.88 -11.34
N LEU A 22 3.02 6.38 -10.20
CA LEU A 22 3.45 7.21 -9.07
C LEU A 22 4.61 8.15 -9.45
N SER A 23 5.58 7.65 -10.24
CA SER A 23 6.71 8.44 -10.72
C SER A 23 6.29 9.60 -11.64
N GLU A 24 5.21 9.45 -12.43
CA GLU A 24 4.64 10.56 -13.22
C GLU A 24 4.20 11.77 -12.36
N TYR A 25 3.88 11.53 -11.08
CA TYR A 25 3.53 12.58 -10.10
C TYR A 25 4.72 12.99 -9.23
N GLY A 26 5.94 12.53 -9.53
CA GLY A 26 7.16 12.81 -8.77
C GLY A 26 7.27 12.03 -7.45
N ILE A 27 6.56 10.91 -7.33
CA ILE A 27 6.56 10.05 -6.13
C ILE A 27 7.48 8.86 -6.37
N ASP A 28 8.77 9.04 -6.15
CA ASP A 28 9.79 8.02 -6.46
C ASP A 28 10.30 7.24 -5.23
N SER A 29 10.06 7.77 -4.01
CA SER A 29 10.46 7.11 -2.77
C SER A 29 9.36 6.17 -2.30
N LEU A 30 9.49 4.89 -2.65
CA LEU A 30 8.47 3.86 -2.43
C LEU A 30 9.02 2.72 -1.56
N MET A 31 8.17 2.17 -0.69
CA MET A 31 8.35 0.88 -0.04
C MET A 31 7.33 -0.09 -0.64
N ILE A 32 7.79 -1.29 -1.02
CA ILE A 32 6.96 -2.29 -1.70
C ILE A 32 6.92 -3.52 -0.80
N ASP A 33 5.72 -3.92 -0.42
CA ASP A 33 5.44 -5.18 0.26
C ASP A 33 4.74 -6.11 -0.73
N GLU A 34 5.44 -7.15 -1.19
CA GLU A 34 4.90 -8.12 -2.14
C GLU A 34 4.53 -9.44 -1.44
N GLU A 35 3.43 -10.07 -1.89
CA GLU A 35 3.00 -11.40 -1.41
C GLU A 35 4.13 -12.45 -1.49
N GLY A 36 4.96 -12.40 -2.53
CA GLY A 36 6.11 -13.29 -2.70
C GLY A 36 7.10 -13.19 -1.56
N ASP A 37 7.46 -11.98 -1.16
CA ASP A 37 8.39 -11.72 -0.04
C ASP A 37 7.82 -12.22 1.29
N PHE A 38 6.50 -12.10 1.48
CA PHE A 38 5.81 -12.63 2.66
C PHE A 38 5.83 -14.16 2.72
N LYS A 39 5.57 -14.83 1.59
CA LYS A 39 5.65 -16.30 1.50
C LYS A 39 7.06 -16.80 1.74
N ASP A 40 8.05 -16.20 1.09
CA ASP A 40 9.45 -16.54 1.25
C ASP A 40 9.92 -16.32 2.70
N PHE A 41 9.45 -15.26 3.36
CA PHE A 41 9.73 -15.02 4.78
C PHE A 41 9.19 -16.15 5.67
N LEU A 42 7.95 -16.58 5.46
CA LEU A 42 7.33 -17.64 6.27
C LEU A 42 8.00 -19.00 6.06
N GLU A 43 8.29 -19.37 4.80
CA GLU A 43 8.97 -20.64 4.50
C GLU A 43 10.37 -20.70 5.12
N ASN A 44 11.13 -19.60 5.05
CA ASN A 44 12.49 -19.55 5.62
C ASN A 44 12.52 -19.46 7.15
N ASN A 45 11.42 -19.07 7.80
CA ASN A 45 11.32 -18.96 9.26
C ASN A 45 10.41 -20.03 9.89
N HIS A 46 9.97 -21.02 9.12
CA HIS A 46 9.02 -22.07 9.51
C HIS A 46 9.40 -22.84 10.78
N GLN A 47 10.67 -22.85 11.18
CA GLN A 47 11.14 -23.46 12.43
C GLN A 47 10.62 -22.72 13.70
N TYR A 48 10.20 -21.46 13.57
CA TYR A 48 9.70 -20.64 14.68
C TYR A 48 8.18 -20.50 14.70
N TRP A 49 7.48 -21.04 13.68
CA TRP A 49 6.05 -20.84 13.46
C TRP A 49 5.36 -22.16 13.15
N ASP A 50 5.11 -22.99 14.17
CA ASP A 50 4.37 -24.26 14.03
C ASP A 50 2.87 -24.07 13.67
N TYR A 51 2.35 -22.84 13.67
CA TYR A 51 0.96 -22.49 13.36
C TYR A 51 0.86 -21.18 12.56
N VAL A 52 1.44 -21.13 11.36
CA VAL A 52 0.96 -20.13 10.40
C VAL A 52 -0.41 -20.60 9.94
N ASP A 53 -1.45 -19.86 10.33
CA ASP A 53 -2.83 -20.18 9.99
C ASP A 53 -3.04 -20.05 8.47
N ASP A 54 -3.66 -21.06 7.85
CA ASP A 54 -4.05 -21.02 6.43
C ASP A 54 -4.92 -19.78 6.14
N GLU A 55 -5.67 -19.30 7.15
CA GLU A 55 -6.45 -18.07 7.08
C GLU A 55 -5.58 -16.82 6.87
N LEU A 56 -4.39 -16.75 7.47
CA LEU A 56 -3.46 -15.62 7.27
C LEU A 56 -2.88 -15.62 5.85
N MET A 57 -2.61 -16.80 5.30
CA MET A 57 -2.15 -16.96 3.92
C MET A 57 -3.24 -16.58 2.92
N GLU A 58 -4.49 -16.96 3.16
CA GLU A 58 -5.64 -16.50 2.36
C GLU A 58 -5.86 -14.99 2.47
N GLN A 59 -5.65 -14.40 3.64
CA GLN A 59 -5.76 -12.95 3.82
C GLN A 59 -4.71 -12.16 3.06
N MET A 60 -3.50 -12.70 2.88
CA MET A 60 -2.43 -12.06 2.10
C MET A 60 -2.46 -12.43 0.62
N HIS A 61 -3.25 -13.43 0.23
CA HIS A 61 -3.35 -13.92 -1.14
C HIS A 61 -3.82 -12.83 -2.12
N GLY A 62 -3.00 -12.54 -3.12
CA GLY A 62 -3.26 -11.55 -4.16
C GLY A 62 -3.14 -10.09 -3.69
N LYS A 63 -2.56 -9.83 -2.52
CA LYS A 63 -2.38 -8.48 -1.97
C LYS A 63 -0.90 -8.11 -1.97
N SER A 64 -0.58 -7.03 -2.66
CA SER A 64 0.68 -6.31 -2.56
C SER A 64 0.38 -4.85 -2.23
N ARG A 65 1.30 -4.19 -1.54
CA ARG A 65 1.14 -2.81 -1.09
C ARG A 65 2.34 -1.98 -1.51
N ILE A 66 2.06 -0.77 -1.98
CA ILE A 66 3.07 0.27 -2.17
C ILE A 66 2.82 1.35 -1.13
N THR A 67 3.79 1.58 -0.26
CA THR A 67 3.78 2.63 0.76
C THR A 67 4.63 3.80 0.30
N PHE A 68 4.09 5.01 0.40
CA PHE A 68 4.78 6.24 0.01
C PHE A 68 4.34 7.42 0.88
N TYR A 69 5.14 8.49 0.82
CA TYR A 69 4.96 9.65 1.67
C TYR A 69 4.81 10.92 0.86
N LEU A 70 3.87 11.76 1.27
CA LEU A 70 3.76 13.14 0.78
C LEU A 70 3.88 14.10 1.95
N GLU A 71 4.35 15.31 1.71
CA GLU A 71 4.34 16.33 2.74
C GLU A 71 2.91 16.67 3.15
N ASP A 72 2.66 16.85 4.45
CA ASP A 72 1.41 17.44 4.97
C ASP A 72 1.44 18.96 4.73
N SER A 73 1.30 19.32 3.46
CA SER A 73 1.40 20.68 2.93
C SER A 73 0.42 20.86 1.77
N ALA A 74 0.09 22.10 1.43
CA ALA A 74 -0.81 22.39 0.31
C ALA A 74 -0.34 21.78 -1.02
N GLU A 75 0.98 21.69 -1.22
CA GLU A 75 1.58 21.05 -2.39
C GLU A 75 1.38 19.52 -2.34
N GLY A 76 1.65 18.89 -1.20
CA GLY A 76 1.43 17.45 -1.03
C GLY A 76 -0.03 17.05 -1.22
N TYR A 77 -0.99 17.82 -0.69
CA TYR A 77 -2.42 17.59 -0.95
C TYR A 77 -2.81 17.81 -2.42
N ASN A 78 -2.19 18.77 -3.11
CA ASN A 78 -2.43 18.96 -4.54
C ASN A 78 -1.92 17.77 -5.36
N THR A 79 -0.71 17.27 -5.07
CA THR A 79 -0.17 16.05 -5.68
C THR A 79 -1.07 14.85 -5.42
N LEU A 80 -1.52 14.65 -4.18
CA LEU A 80 -2.47 13.59 -3.81
C LEU A 80 -3.78 13.68 -4.59
N ALA A 81 -4.34 14.89 -4.76
CA ALA A 81 -5.57 15.10 -5.50
C ALA A 81 -5.41 14.74 -6.99
N GLN A 82 -4.33 15.18 -7.63
CA GLN A 82 -4.03 14.85 -9.03
C GLN A 82 -3.80 13.34 -9.21
N PHE A 83 -3.02 12.74 -8.31
CA PHE A 83 -2.78 11.29 -8.32
C PHE A 83 -4.08 10.49 -8.20
N ARG A 84 -5.00 10.87 -7.31
CA ARG A 84 -6.31 10.20 -7.18
C ARG A 84 -7.14 10.23 -8.46
N ILE A 85 -7.08 11.32 -9.21
CA ILE A 85 -7.76 11.44 -10.50
C ILE A 85 -7.11 10.50 -11.52
N GLY A 86 -5.78 10.52 -11.61
CA GLY A 86 -4.99 9.61 -12.46
C GLY A 86 -5.27 8.14 -12.15
N LEU A 87 -5.20 7.76 -10.87
CA LEU A 87 -5.46 6.41 -10.39
C LEU A 87 -6.88 5.93 -10.76
N SER A 88 -7.89 6.80 -10.71
CA SER A 88 -9.25 6.45 -11.13
C SER A 88 -9.35 6.16 -12.62
N ALA A 89 -8.63 6.91 -13.45
CA ALA A 89 -8.56 6.66 -14.89
C ALA A 89 -7.76 5.38 -15.20
N PHE A 90 -6.64 5.21 -14.53
CA PHE A 90 -5.77 4.03 -14.63
C PHE A 90 -6.52 2.75 -14.27
N LYS A 91 -7.24 2.74 -13.15
CA LYS A 91 -8.08 1.60 -12.72
C LYS A 91 -9.17 1.21 -13.72
N LYS A 92 -9.69 2.16 -14.50
CA LYS A 92 -10.67 1.88 -15.56
C LYS A 92 -10.03 1.27 -16.80
N GLN A 93 -8.80 1.67 -17.11
CA GLN A 93 -8.05 1.16 -18.26
C GLN A 93 -7.43 -0.21 -17.97
N HIS A 94 -7.07 -0.45 -16.72
CA HIS A 94 -6.38 -1.66 -16.27
C HIS A 94 -7.12 -2.35 -15.11
N PRO A 95 -8.31 -2.93 -15.36
CA PRO A 95 -9.02 -3.71 -14.33
C PRO A 95 -8.23 -4.94 -13.86
N GLU A 96 -7.30 -5.44 -14.67
CA GLU A 96 -6.40 -6.55 -14.35
C GLU A 96 -5.43 -6.26 -13.22
N TYR A 97 -5.26 -5.01 -12.77
CA TYR A 97 -4.40 -4.64 -11.63
C TYR A 97 -5.19 -4.34 -10.36
N ALA A 98 -6.50 -4.61 -10.32
CA ALA A 98 -7.31 -4.46 -9.13
C ALA A 98 -6.64 -5.11 -7.89
N PRO A 99 -6.79 -4.52 -6.68
CA PRO A 99 -7.83 -3.57 -6.32
C PRO A 99 -7.53 -2.09 -6.58
N LEU A 100 -6.27 -1.66 -6.68
CA LEU A 100 -5.85 -0.24 -6.82
C LEU A 100 -6.59 0.67 -5.83
N ILE A 101 -6.52 0.35 -4.54
CA ILE A 101 -7.16 1.10 -3.46
C ILE A 101 -6.10 1.96 -2.78
N LEU A 102 -6.34 3.27 -2.77
CA LEU A 102 -5.50 4.22 -2.05
C LEU A 102 -6.12 4.51 -0.67
N SER A 103 -5.37 4.22 0.39
CA SER A 103 -5.67 4.62 1.76
C SER A 103 -4.60 5.55 2.31
N MET A 104 -4.97 6.33 3.33
CA MET A 104 -4.07 7.20 4.07
C MET A 104 -4.11 6.76 5.52
N GLU A 105 -2.94 6.52 6.12
CA GLU A 105 -2.87 6.27 7.55
C GLU A 105 -3.02 7.62 8.26
N ASN A 106 -4.10 7.76 9.01
CA ASN A 106 -4.30 8.94 9.84
C ASN A 106 -3.43 8.74 11.09
N VAL A 107 -2.16 9.17 11.03
CA VAL A 107 -1.30 9.30 12.22
C VAL A 107 -1.79 10.49 13.05
N GLU A 108 -3.03 10.41 13.54
CA GLU A 108 -3.41 11.15 14.74
C GLU A 108 -3.02 10.27 15.93
N ASP A 109 -1.98 10.70 16.64
CA ASP A 109 -1.47 10.22 17.94
C ASP A 109 -2.53 10.21 19.09
N ALA A 110 -3.82 10.07 18.78
CA ALA A 110 -4.94 10.41 19.66
C ALA A 110 -5.93 9.27 19.97
N ASP A 111 -5.70 8.02 19.58
CA ASP A 111 -6.66 6.93 19.87
C ASP A 111 -6.06 5.61 20.39
N TRP A 112 -4.90 5.69 21.05
CA TRP A 112 -4.43 4.59 21.91
C TRP A 112 -5.23 4.48 23.23
N GLU A 113 -5.95 5.54 23.65
CA GLU A 113 -6.75 5.53 24.88
C GLU A 113 -8.16 4.93 24.74
N ASN A 114 -8.72 4.79 23.53
CA ASN A 114 -10.14 4.44 23.34
C ASN A 114 -10.43 2.99 22.92
N ASN A 115 -9.42 2.16 22.61
CA ASN A 115 -9.63 0.81 22.07
C ASN A 115 -9.66 -0.33 23.11
N TRP A 116 -9.80 -0.04 24.41
CA TRP A 116 -9.90 -1.07 25.45
C TRP A 116 -11.18 -1.06 26.31
N LYS A 117 -12.33 -0.65 25.78
CA LYS A 117 -13.61 -0.93 26.46
C LYS A 117 -14.29 -2.19 25.96
#